data_AF-A0A0J6KSQ3-F1
#
_entry.id   AF-A0A0J6KSQ3-F1
#
_cell.length_a   1.000
_cell.length_b   1.000
_cell.length_c   1.000
_cell.angle_alpha   90.00
_cell.angle_beta   90.00
_cell.angle_gamma   90.00
#
_symmetry.space_group_name_H-M   'P 1'
#
loop_
_entity.id
_entity.type
_entity.pdbx_description
1 polymer ?
#
loop_
_entity_poly.entity_id
_entity_poly.type
_entity_poly.pdbx_seq_one_letter_code
_entity_poly.pdbx_strand_id
1 'polypeptide(L)'
;IEVVGILPVLLKNNGKVDEYIMENAREIFGEENLFKHIVPQMERIKRFDVNGITENDRHDLNVIELYEKISDELLSRINVFESMKVGV
;
A
#
# COMPACT_ATOMS: atom_id res chain seq x y z
N ILE A 1 2.11 19.01 9.19
CA ILE A 1 1.71 17.64 8.84
C ILE A 1 1.58 17.62 7.33
N GLU A 2 2.26 16.69 6.66
CA GLU A 2 2.19 16.51 5.20
C GLU A 2 1.62 15.13 4.89
N VAL A 3 0.80 15.04 3.85
CA VAL A 3 0.18 13.80 3.40
C VAL A 3 0.93 13.32 2.17
N VAL A 4 1.56 12.14 2.26
CA VAL A 4 2.42 11.58 1.20
C VAL A 4 1.64 10.80 0.14
N GLY A 5 0.42 10.35 0.49
CA GLY A 5 -0.49 9.66 -0.41
C GLY A 5 -1.51 8.81 0.37
N ILE A 6 -2.39 8.14 -0.37
CA ILE A 6 -3.47 7.30 0.15
C ILE A 6 -3.17 5.85 -0.23
N LEU A 7 -2.94 5.00 0.77
CA LEU A 7 -2.73 3.56 0.61
C LEU A 7 -4.05 2.80 0.70
N PRO A 8 -4.56 2.20 -0.38
CA PRO A 8 -5.81 1.45 -0.33
C PRO A 8 -5.63 0.09 0.36
N VAL A 9 -6.56 -0.24 1.26
CA VAL A 9 -6.65 -1.55 1.90
C VAL A 9 -7.96 -2.21 1.47
N LEU A 10 -7.88 -3.28 0.68
CA LEU A 10 -9.05 -3.94 0.09
C LEU A 10 -9.41 -5.20 0.86
N LEU A 11 -10.68 -5.32 1.25
CA LEU A 11 -11.18 -6.42 2.08
C LEU A 11 -11.54 -7.66 1.26
N LYS A 12 -11.88 -7.53 -0.02
CA LYS A 12 -12.10 -8.68 -0.90
C LYS A 12 -11.25 -8.52 -2.16
N ASN A 13 -10.51 -9.56 -2.50
CA ASN A 13 -9.82 -9.58 -3.79
C ASN A 13 -10.88 -9.75 -4.88
N ASN A 14 -10.97 -8.78 -5.80
CA ASN A 14 -11.77 -8.82 -7.03
C ASN A 14 -13.29 -8.73 -6.85
N GLY A 15 -13.78 -7.96 -5.88
CA GLY A 15 -15.20 -7.60 -5.79
C GLY A 15 -15.54 -6.38 -6.66
N LYS A 16 -16.72 -6.37 -7.31
CA LYS A 16 -17.28 -5.16 -7.98
C LYS A 16 -17.31 -3.93 -7.07
N VAL A 17 -17.42 -4.16 -5.75
CA VAL A 17 -17.41 -3.12 -4.72
C VAL A 17 -16.01 -2.52 -4.57
N ASP A 18 -14.96 -3.34 -4.57
CA ASP A 18 -13.58 -2.86 -4.43
C ASP A 18 -13.16 -2.07 -5.68
N GLU A 19 -13.56 -2.51 -6.88
CA GLU A 19 -13.37 -1.76 -8.13
C GLU A 19 -14.03 -0.38 -8.05
N TYR A 20 -15.30 -0.33 -7.62
CA TYR A 20 -16.02 0.92 -7.43
C TYR A 20 -15.34 1.82 -6.39
N ILE A 21 -14.91 1.29 -5.24
CA ILE A 21 -14.19 2.06 -4.22
C ILE A 21 -12.89 2.64 -4.80
N MET A 22 -12.14 1.86 -5.57
CA MET A 22 -10.92 2.32 -6.21
C MET A 22 -11.19 3.39 -7.26
N GLU A 23 -12.22 3.25 -8.09
CA GLU A 23 -12.62 4.29 -9.04
C GLU A 23 -13.02 5.60 -8.35
N ASN A 24 -13.84 5.52 -7.31
CA ASN A 24 -14.22 6.71 -6.53
C ASN A 24 -13.01 7.36 -5.86
N ALA A 25 -12.09 6.56 -5.33
CA ALA A 25 -10.86 7.09 -4.75
C ALA A 25 -10.02 7.84 -5.80
N ARG A 26 -9.93 7.32 -7.04
CA ARG A 26 -9.23 8.01 -8.13
C ARG A 26 -9.90 9.31 -8.52
N GLU A 27 -11.23 9.34 -8.57
CA GLU A 27 -11.99 10.55 -8.90
C GLU A 27 -11.86 11.62 -7.81
N ILE A 28 -11.87 11.24 -6.54
CA ILE A 28 -11.84 12.18 -5.41
C ILE A 28 -10.42 12.68 -5.14
N PHE A 29 -9.42 11.79 -5.20
CA PHE A 29 -8.07 12.08 -4.73
C PHE A 29 -7.04 12.24 -5.85
N GLY A 30 -7.35 11.83 -7.08
CA GLY A 30 -6.40 11.80 -8.19
C GLY A 30 -5.52 10.55 -8.16
N GLU A 31 -5.18 10.04 -9.36
CA GLU A 31 -4.37 8.83 -9.52
C GLU A 31 -2.97 8.99 -8.93
N GLU A 32 -2.38 10.19 -9.03
CA GLU A 32 -1.04 10.47 -8.51
C GLU A 32 -0.93 10.41 -6.98
N ASN A 33 -2.04 10.67 -6.28
CA ASN A 33 -2.07 10.68 -4.80
C ASN A 33 -2.39 9.30 -4.22
N LEU A 34 -2.84 8.35 -5.04
CA LEU A 34 -3.07 6.97 -4.64
C LEU A 34 -1.81 6.15 -4.79
N PHE A 35 -1.57 5.26 -3.83
CA PHE A 35 -0.51 4.27 -3.96
C PHE A 35 -0.83 3.30 -5.10
N LYS A 36 0.19 2.97 -5.89
CA LYS A 36 0.10 1.98 -6.95
C LYS A 36 -0.08 0.57 -6.37
N HIS A 37 0.60 0.30 -5.26
CA HIS A 37 0.46 -0.94 -4.52
C HIS A 37 -0.67 -0.84 -3.49
N ILE A 38 -1.50 -1.88 -3.41
CA ILE A 38 -2.61 -1.98 -2.46
C ILE A 38 -2.29 -3.05 -1.41
N VAL A 39 -2.93 -2.97 -0.25
CA VAL A 39 -2.91 -4.06 0.74
C VAL A 39 -4.19 -4.89 0.57
N PRO A 40 -4.11 -6.08 -0.05
CA PRO A 40 -5.26 -6.97 -0.14
C PRO A 40 -5.51 -7.68 1.19
N GLN A 41 -6.72 -8.22 1.35
CA GLN A 41 -7.00 -9.12 2.46
C GLN A 41 -6.22 -10.44 2.26
N MET A 42 -5.27 -10.70 3.14
CA MET A 42 -4.50 -11.93 3.17
C MET A 42 -4.63 -12.60 4.54
N GLU A 43 -4.99 -13.89 4.56
CA GLU A 43 -4.99 -14.72 5.77
C GLU A 43 -3.64 -14.69 6.48
N ARG A 44 -2.55 -14.57 5.71
CA ARG A 44 -1.21 -14.58 6.28
C ARG A 44 -0.91 -13.31 7.09
N ILE A 45 -1.33 -12.13 6.64
CA ILE A 45 -1.16 -10.88 7.40
C ILE A 45 -1.74 -11.04 8.81
N LYS A 46 -2.95 -11.61 8.93
CA LYS A 46 -3.60 -11.86 10.23
C LYS A 46 -2.84 -12.85 11.12
N ARG A 47 -2.15 -13.83 10.55
CA ARG A 47 -1.32 -14.78 11.32
C ARG A 47 -0.05 -14.13 11.86
N PHE A 48 0.48 -13.10 11.21
CA PHE A 48 1.65 -12.37 11.73
C PHE A 48 1.34 -11.64 13.03
N ASP A 49 0.10 -11.16 13.21
CA ASP A 49 -0.34 -10.53 14.47
C ASP A 49 -0.29 -11.50 15.67
N VAL A 50 -0.45 -12.81 15.43
CA VAL A 50 -0.49 -13.83 16.48
C VAL A 50 0.86 -14.51 16.67
N ASN A 51 1.51 -14.90 15.58
CA ASN A 51 2.69 -15.77 15.59
C ASN A 51 4.01 -15.02 15.39
N GLY A 52 3.96 -13.70 15.11
CA GLY A 52 5.09 -12.91 14.64
C GLY A 52 5.35 -13.07 13.14
N ILE A 53 6.14 -12.16 12.60
CA ILE A 53 6.60 -12.19 11.21
C ILE A 53 7.62 -13.32 11.06
N THR A 54 7.43 -14.17 10.06
CA THR A 54 8.33 -15.28 9.74
C THR A 54 8.55 -15.36 8.23
N GLU A 55 9.55 -16.12 7.80
CA GLU A 55 9.92 -16.34 6.39
C GLU A 55 9.92 -17.84 6.05
N ASN A 56 8.98 -18.59 6.65
CA ASN A 56 9.03 -20.06 6.64
C ASN A 56 8.50 -20.65 5.33
N ASP A 57 7.62 -19.93 4.62
CA ASP A 57 7.01 -20.41 3.39
C ASP A 57 6.85 -19.31 2.32
N ARG A 58 6.41 -19.70 1.12
CA ARG A 58 6.23 -18.74 0.02
C ARG A 58 5.16 -17.69 0.32
N HIS A 59 4.14 -18.02 1.10
CA HIS A 59 3.08 -17.07 1.43
C HIS A 59 3.59 -15.99 2.39
N ASP A 60 4.49 -16.35 3.31
CA ASP A 60 5.22 -15.41 4.16
C ASP A 60 6.00 -14.43 3.30
N LEU A 61 6.84 -14.96 2.39
CA LEU A 61 7.67 -14.16 1.50
C LEU A 61 6.84 -13.26 0.59
N ASN A 62 5.70 -13.74 0.08
CA ASN A 62 4.80 -12.94 -0.76
C ASN A 62 4.22 -11.73 0.00
N VAL A 63 3.91 -11.88 1.30
CA VAL A 63 3.45 -10.75 2.12
C VAL A 63 4.59 -9.76 2.31
N ILE A 64 5.79 -10.25 2.66
CA ILE A 64 6.96 -9.40 2.89
C ILE A 64 7.28 -8.62 1.61
N GLU A 65 7.35 -9.28 0.45
CA GLU A 65 7.60 -8.65 -0.85
C GLU A 65 6.55 -7.57 -1.18
N LEU A 66 5.28 -7.77 -0.81
CA LEU A 66 4.25 -6.76 -0.98
C LEU A 66 4.53 -5.52 -0.12
N TYR A 67 4.87 -5.71 1.15
CA TYR A 67 5.18 -4.60 2.05
C TYR A 67 6.50 -3.91 1.70
N GLU A 68 7.48 -4.62 1.15
CA GLU A 68 8.69 -4.04 0.57
C GLU A 68 8.33 -3.10 -0.59
N LYS A 69 7.50 -3.55 -1.55
CA LYS A 69 7.05 -2.70 -2.68
C LYS A 69 6.30 -1.45 -2.21
N ILE A 70 5.43 -1.58 -1.21
CA ILE A 70 4.72 -0.43 -0.63
C ILE A 70 5.70 0.51 0.08
N SER A 71 6.69 -0.03 0.79
CA SER A 71 7.70 0.76 1.50
C SER A 71 8.62 1.51 0.53
N ASP A 72 9.03 0.87 -0.56
CA ASP A 72 9.81 1.49 -1.64
C ASP A 72 9.03 2.64 -2.29
N GLU A 73 7.72 2.44 -2.55
CA GLU A 73 6.85 3.49 -3.06
C GLU A 73 6.73 4.65 -2.07
N LEU A 74 6.54 4.36 -0.77
CA LEU A 74 6.48 5.38 0.28
C LEU A 74 7.77 6.21 0.33
N LEU A 75 8.93 5.55 0.36
CA LEU A 75 10.24 6.21 0.39
C LEU A 75 10.46 7.08 -0.86
N SER A 76 10.09 6.56 -2.04
CA SER A 76 10.14 7.32 -3.29
C SER A 76 9.31 8.60 -3.21
N ARG A 77 8.06 8.50 -2.73
CA ARG A 77 7.18 9.66 -2.56
C ARG A 77 7.76 10.66 -1.55
N ILE A 78 8.24 10.21 -0.39
CA ILE A 78 8.88 11.08 0.62
C ILE A 78 10.07 11.82 0.00
N ASN A 79 10.94 11.13 -0.75
CA ASN A 79 12.10 11.74 -1.39
C ASN A 79 11.71 12.81 -2.41
N VAL A 80 10.61 12.63 -3.14
CA VAL A 80 10.06 13.68 -4.02
C VAL A 80 9.70 14.92 -3.20
N PHE A 81 8.97 14.78 -2.09
CA PHE A 81 8.63 15.93 -1.23
C PHE A 81 9.86 16.60 -0.63
N GLU A 82 10.81 15.83 -0.12
CA GLU A 82 12.04 16.39 0.48
C GLU A 82 12.91 17.10 -0.56
N SER A 83 13.06 16.53 -1.77
CA SER A 83 13.81 17.19 -2.85
C SER A 83 13.16 18.50 -3.31
N MET A 84 11.83 18.59 -3.31
CA MET A 84 11.11 19.83 -3.62
C MET A 84 11.31 20.90 -2.55
N LYS A 85 11.47 20.53 -1.28
CA LYS A 85 11.72 21.49 -0.19
C LYS A 85 13.12 22.10 -0.23
N VAL A 86 14.13 21.34 -0.65
CA VAL A 86 15.53 21.81 -0.71
C VAL A 86 15.76 22.79 -1.88
N GLY A 87 14.85 22.82 -2.87
CA GLY A 87 14.89 23.76 -3.99
C GLY A 87 14.26 25.13 -3.75
N VAL A 88 13.87 25.46 -2.52
CA VAL A 88 13.25 26.74 -2.11
C VAL A 88 14.16 27.51 -1.16
#